data_AF-A0A1G8I8F8-F1
#
_entry.id   AF-A0A1G8I8F8-F1
#
_cell.length_a   1.000
_cell.length_b   1.000
_cell.length_c   1.000
_cell.angle_alpha   90.00
_cell.angle_beta   90.00
_cell.angle_gamma   90.00
#
_symmetry.space_group_name_H-M   'P 1'
#
loop_
_entity.id
_entity.type
_entity.pdbx_description
1 polymer ?
#
loop_
_entity_poly.entity_id
_entity_poly.type
_entity_poly.pdbx_seq_one_letter_code
_entity_poly.pdbx_strand_id
1 'polypeptide(L)' 'MSVVGIDIAKHSFDIATVQANGKHRTKGKLANDPAGFEA' A
#
# COMPACT_ATOMS: atom_id res chain seq x y z
N MET A 1 -10.50 8.83 3.45
CA MET A 1 -10.16 8.27 2.12
C MET A 1 -8.86 7.49 2.25
N SER A 2 -8.87 6.22 1.84
CA SER A 2 -7.66 5.41 1.77
C SER A 2 -7.16 5.36 0.33
N VAL A 3 -5.84 5.31 0.16
CA VAL A 3 -5.16 5.26 -1.14
C VAL A 3 -4.23 4.05 -1.13
N VAL A 4 -4.18 3.33 -2.24
CA VAL A 4 -3.27 2.20 -2.43
C VAL A 4 -2.20 2.62 -3.44
N GLY A 5 -0.96 2.68 -2.99
CA GLY A 5 0.21 2.81 -3.87
C GLY A 5 0.69 1.44 -4.31
N ILE A 6 1.01 1.30 -5.60
CA ILE A 6 1.56 0.06 -6.18
C ILE A 6 3.02 0.30 -6.50
N ASP A 7 3.92 -0.39 -5.81
CA ASP A 7 5.35 -0.40 -6.12
C ASP A 7 5.70 -1.72 -6.79
N ILE A 8 5.87 -1.67 -8.11
CA ILE A 8 6.16 -2.84 -8.95
C ILE A 8 7.58 -3.34 -8.72
N ALA A 9 8.55 -2.43 -8.56
CA ALA A 9 9.95 -2.80 -8.36
C ALA A 9 10.18 -3.50 -7.01
N LYS A 10 9.42 -3.11 -5.98
CA LYS A 10 9.48 -3.72 -4.65
C LYS A 10 8.43 -4.82 -4.42
N HIS A 11 7.66 -5.18 -5.43
CA HIS A 11 6.55 -6.15 -5.34
C HIS A 11 5.70 -5.91 -4.08
N SER A 12 5.14 -4.70 -3.93
CA SER A 12 4.40 -4.35 -2.72
C SER A 12 3.29 -3.34 -2.93
N PHE A 13 2.31 -3.38 -2.03
CA PHE A 13 1.25 -2.39 -1.92
C PHE A 13 1.42 -1.54 -0.66
N ASP A 14 1.45 -0.22 -0.82
CA ASP A 14 1.49 0.73 0.29
C ASP A 14 0.07 1.25 0.55
N ILE A 15 -0.48 0.95 1.72
CA ILE A 15 -1.78 1.46 2.13
C ILE A 15 -1.56 2.79 2.84
N ALA A 16 -2.06 3.89 2.28
CA ALA A 16 -1.91 5.22 2.82
C ALA A 16 -3.25 5.90 3.08
N THR A 17 -3.23 6.91 3.94
CA THR A 17 -4.37 7.83 4.12
C THR A 17 -3.94 9.27 3.89
N VAL A 18 -4.83 10.04 3.29
CA VAL A 18 -4.66 11.49 3.13
C VAL A 18 -4.84 12.15 4.50
N GLN A 19 -3.88 12.99 4.88
CA GLN A 19 -3.92 13.80 6.09
C GLN A 19 -4.58 15.16 5.80
N ALA A 20 -4.95 15.89 6.85
CA ALA A 20 -5.57 17.22 6.73
C ALA A 20 -4.69 18.26 5.98
N ASN A 21 -3.38 18.05 5.95
CA ASN A 21 -2.42 18.89 5.22
C ASN A 21 -2.24 18.47 3.74
N GLY A 22 -3.05 17.54 3.24
CA GLY A 22 -2.98 17.02 1.87
C GLY A 22 -1.85 16.01 1.61
N LYS A 23 -0.99 15.73 2.60
CA LYS A 23 0.07 14.72 2.46
C LYS A 23 -0.49 13.31 2.69
N HIS A 24 0.18 12.32 2.10
CA HIS A 24 -0.14 10.91 2.31
C HIS A 24 0.74 10.34 3.43
N ARG A 25 0.12 9.66 4.40
CA ARG A 25 0.83 8.87 5.40
C ARG A 25 0.58 7.38 5.17
N THR A 26 1.64 6.62 4.92
CA THR A 26 1.58 5.16 4.85
C THR A 26 1.23 4.59 6.21
N LYS A 27 0.22 3.71 6.24
CA LYS A 27 -0.24 3.00 7.43
C LYS A 27 0.27 1.57 7.49
N GLY A 28 0.57 0.98 6.34
CA GLY A 28 1.05 -0.38 6.23
C GLY A 28 1.54 -0.68 4.83
N LYS A 29 2.31 -1.77 4.74
CA LYS A 29 2.86 -2.29 3.50
C LYS A 29 2.50 -3.76 3.41
N LEU A 30 1.92 -4.16 2.29
CA LEU A 30 1.61 -5.55 1.99
C LEU A 30 2.58 -6.04 0.92
N ALA A 31 3.04 -7.28 1.07
CA ALA A 31 3.74 -7.95 0.00
C ALA A 31 2.76 -8.24 -1.15
N ASN A 32 3.25 -8.10 -2.38
CA ASN A 32 2.54 -8.51 -3.58
C ASN A 32 3.20 -9.78 -4.12
N ASP A 33 3.19 -10.83 -3.31
CA ASP A 33 3.63 -12.16 -3.69
C ASP A 33 2.41 -13.08 -3.89
N PRO A 34 2.48 -14.09 -4.78
CA PRO A 34 1.39 -15.02 -5.00
C PRO A 34 1.02 -15.84 -3.75
N ALA A 35 1.96 -16.09 -2.85
CA ALA A 35 1.73 -16.89 -1.64
C ALA A 35 0.67 -16.25 -0.73
N GLY A 36 0.58 -14.91 -0.70
CA GLY A 36 -0.48 -14.17 -0.01
C GLY A 36 -1.88 -14.33 -0.62
N PHE A 37 -2.02 -14.99 -1.77
CA PHE A 37 -3.30 -15.25 -2.46
C PHE A 37 -3.64 -16.74 -2.59
N GLU A 38 -2.80 -17.62 -2.05
CA GLU A 38 -3.09 -19.05 -1.98
C GLU A 38 -4.15 -19.32 -0.90
N ALA A 39 -5.11 -20.21 -1.21
CA ALA A 39 -6.32 -20.47 -0.41
C ALA A 39 -6.13 -21.57 0.64
#